data_AF-A0A818UFP9-F1
#
_entry.id   AF-A0A818UFP9-F1
#
_cell.length_a   1.000
_cell.length_b   1.000
_cell.length_c   1.000
_cell.angle_alpha   90.00
_cell.angle_beta   90.00
_cell.angle_gamma   90.00
#
_symmetry.space_group_name_H-M   'P 1'
#
loop_
_entity.id
_entity.type
_entity.pdbx_description
1 polymer ?
#
loop_
_entity_poly.entity_id
_entity_poly.type
_entity_poly.pdbx_seq_one_letter_code
_entity_poly.pdbx_strand_id
1 'polypeptide(L)'
;MDVGVANEKSNNISVLIGHGNGTFADQTTYSTGFGPGSVAIGDFNNDILLDIVTANSGSNDVSVLLGYGNGTFANQMTYSTGSEPRSVAVADFNNDSRLDIVIANYKSNDISVLLGYGNSSFAGQITYSTGSEPRFVAVADLNNDTQMDIIVVNSGSNNVGVLLGYGNGSFADLTTYSTDSGPLSVAVGDFNNDNRMDIVVANLGSSNVGIMLQENIVVLGNAMGFTFDSGSDLRDLAVHDVNNDNRLDIVIANYGSKTISVLFGNGNSTFANQVTYSTGSRPNSVAVDDFNNDTYVDIAVANYDSKNVGILLGNGNGKFTLQTSVGTRFPFAPFLLAVGDLNNDGRPEILVGQNGSNVAHILVAYDIGSLTDQITYSTGSYPIFVAVGDFNNDTQMDMIIANYRGNTVSVLRGYGNGSFADQATYSTGSYPVSVAVGDFNNDNQMDVVVANEKSNNISVLIGHGNGTFADQTTYSTGFDPGSVAIGDFNNDTRLDIVTANSGSNDVSVLLGYGNGTFANQTTYSTGSGPGSVAVGDFNNDGRLDIVTANSKSNDVSILLGYADGTFANQTTYSTDSYPISVAVGDFNNDSQIDIVVVNYLKNTAGVLLGYGNGSFSDQIAYSTGGATK
;
A
#
# COMPACT_ATOMS: atom_id res chain seq x y z
N MET A 1 3.62 -3.30 9.51
CA MET A 1 5.05 -3.06 9.77
C MET A 1 5.27 -1.56 10.00
N ASP A 2 6.20 -1.18 10.86
CA ASP A 2 6.57 0.23 11.09
C ASP A 2 7.80 0.63 10.26
N VAL A 3 8.00 1.93 10.04
CA VAL A 3 9.10 2.45 9.22
C VAL A 3 9.96 3.42 10.02
N GLY A 4 11.29 3.25 9.97
CA GLY A 4 12.28 4.16 10.54
C GLY A 4 13.17 4.81 9.47
N VAL A 5 13.38 6.13 9.56
CA VAL A 5 14.12 6.92 8.55
C VAL A 5 15.11 7.87 9.21
N ALA A 6 16.41 7.66 8.99
CA ALA A 6 17.45 8.55 9.48
C ALA A 6 17.49 9.88 8.68
N ASN A 7 17.38 11.01 9.38
CA ASN A 7 17.35 12.34 8.78
C ASN A 7 18.66 13.10 9.05
N GLU A 8 19.64 12.95 8.16
CA GLU A 8 21.00 13.52 8.28
C GLU A 8 21.00 15.00 8.70
N LYS A 9 20.20 15.85 8.03
CA LYS A 9 20.20 17.31 8.27
C LYS A 9 19.47 17.73 9.54
N SER A 10 18.54 16.91 10.01
CA SER A 10 17.69 17.23 11.16
C SER A 10 18.14 16.55 12.45
N ASN A 11 19.16 15.68 12.37
CA ASN A 11 19.77 14.99 13.51
C ASN A 11 18.75 14.20 14.33
N ASN A 12 17.86 13.51 13.62
CA ASN A 12 16.82 12.69 14.21
C ASN A 12 16.49 11.49 13.30
N ILE A 13 15.71 10.57 13.84
CA ILE A 13 15.03 9.54 13.07
C ILE A 13 13.53 9.85 13.04
N SER A 14 12.89 9.72 11.88
CA SER A 14 11.43 9.72 11.75
C SER A 14 10.93 8.28 11.86
N VAL A 15 9.96 8.04 12.73
CA VAL A 15 9.24 6.77 12.84
C VAL A 15 7.82 6.99 12.38
N LEU A 16 7.38 6.18 11.43
CA LEU A 16 6.02 6.13 10.93
C LEU A 16 5.42 4.80 11.41
N ILE A 17 4.38 4.89 12.24
CA ILE A 17 3.67 3.71 12.77
C ILE A 17 2.66 3.25 11.73
N GLY A 18 2.79 2.01 11.28
CA GLY A 18 1.91 1.44 10.27
C GLY A 18 0.56 1.06 10.85
N HIS A 19 -0.53 1.40 10.17
CA HIS A 19 -1.87 0.94 10.53
C HIS A 19 -2.20 -0.48 10.03
N GLY A 20 -1.29 -1.10 9.26
CA GLY A 20 -1.52 -2.42 8.66
C GLY A 20 -2.50 -2.37 7.46
N ASN A 21 -2.63 -1.22 6.81
CA ASN A 21 -3.48 -1.03 5.63
C ASN A 21 -2.79 -0.14 4.57
N GLY A 22 -1.46 -0.05 4.62
CA GLY A 22 -0.64 0.77 3.73
C GLY A 22 -0.58 2.25 4.12
N THR A 23 -1.31 2.65 5.17
CA THR A 23 -1.25 4.01 5.74
C THR A 23 -0.51 4.03 7.07
N PHE A 24 -0.03 5.22 7.44
CA PHE A 24 0.77 5.44 8.63
C PHE A 24 0.19 6.57 9.47
N ALA A 25 0.39 6.49 10.78
CA ALA A 25 0.15 7.60 11.67
C ALA A 25 1.10 8.77 11.36
N ASP A 26 0.81 9.94 11.93
CA ASP A 26 1.71 11.09 11.85
C ASP A 26 3.14 10.70 12.30
N GLN A 27 4.13 11.13 11.51
CA GLN A 27 5.52 10.81 11.81
C GLN A 27 5.89 11.33 13.20
N THR A 28 6.51 10.46 14.00
CA THR A 28 7.10 10.83 15.29
C THR A 28 8.60 10.91 15.11
N THR A 29 9.25 11.94 15.66
CA THR A 29 10.71 12.10 15.52
C THR A 29 11.42 11.90 16.84
N TYR A 30 12.56 11.21 16.80
CA TYR A 30 13.42 10.97 17.96
C TYR A 30 14.82 11.49 17.68
N SER A 31 15.36 12.30 18.59
CA SER A 31 16.69 12.88 18.43
C SER A 31 17.78 11.80 18.45
N THR A 32 18.75 11.94 17.55
CA THR A 32 19.96 11.12 17.47
C THR A 32 21.21 12.00 17.71
N GLY A 33 22.39 11.46 17.45
CA GLY A 33 23.60 12.25 17.23
C GLY A 33 23.51 13.07 15.93
N PHE A 34 24.57 13.81 15.64
CA PHE A 34 24.62 14.70 14.47
C PHE A 34 24.90 13.94 13.17
N GLY A 35 24.13 14.21 12.12
CA GLY A 35 24.31 13.62 10.80
C GLY A 35 24.09 12.10 10.75
N PRO A 36 22.96 11.55 11.24
CA PRO A 36 22.66 10.13 11.10
C PRO A 36 22.57 9.76 9.61
N GLY A 37 23.38 8.81 9.17
CA GLY A 37 23.52 8.44 7.75
C GLY A 37 23.23 6.98 7.42
N SER A 38 23.14 6.12 8.43
CA SER A 38 22.86 4.69 8.30
C SER A 38 22.12 4.22 9.55
N VAL A 39 21.23 3.25 9.38
CA VAL A 39 20.37 2.71 10.42
C VAL A 39 20.37 1.18 10.34
N ALA A 40 20.36 0.52 11.50
CA ALA A 40 20.09 -0.90 11.64
C ALA A 40 19.09 -1.13 12.77
N ILE A 41 18.44 -2.29 12.75
CA ILE A 41 17.36 -2.66 13.67
C ILE A 41 17.74 -3.99 14.31
N GLY A 42 17.43 -4.15 15.59
CA GLY A 42 17.68 -5.38 16.32
C GLY A 42 17.15 -5.28 17.76
N ASP A 43 17.05 -6.40 18.45
CA ASP A 43 16.77 -6.42 19.89
C ASP A 43 18.11 -6.31 20.67
N PHE A 44 18.41 -5.13 21.24
CA PHE A 44 19.67 -4.88 21.95
C PHE A 44 19.56 -5.05 23.47
N ASN A 45 18.36 -5.33 23.99
CA ASN A 45 18.09 -5.50 25.41
C ASN A 45 17.42 -6.86 25.75
N ASN A 46 17.30 -7.74 24.76
CA ASN A 46 16.70 -9.09 24.83
C ASN A 46 15.26 -9.08 25.35
N ASP A 47 14.49 -8.05 25.03
CA ASP A 47 13.08 -7.92 25.43
C ASP A 47 12.08 -8.29 24.33
N ILE A 48 12.56 -8.88 23.22
CA ILE A 48 11.87 -9.27 21.99
C ILE A 48 11.29 -8.11 21.16
N LEU A 49 11.48 -6.87 21.59
CA LEU A 49 11.04 -5.69 20.86
C LEU A 49 12.20 -5.16 20.01
N LEU A 50 11.87 -4.61 18.84
CA LEU A 50 12.87 -4.08 17.94
C LEU A 50 13.32 -2.69 18.39
N ASP A 51 14.63 -2.54 18.52
CA ASP A 51 15.33 -1.30 18.80
C ASP A 51 16.01 -0.76 17.54
N ILE A 52 16.53 0.47 17.64
CA ILE A 52 17.18 1.16 16.53
C ILE A 52 18.60 1.56 16.90
N VAL A 53 19.54 1.37 15.97
CA VAL A 53 20.88 1.97 16.03
C VAL A 53 21.12 2.84 14.79
N THR A 54 21.67 4.06 14.99
CA THR A 54 22.08 4.94 13.88
C THR A 54 23.57 5.30 13.95
N ALA A 55 24.25 5.31 12.81
CA ALA A 55 25.60 5.86 12.68
C ALA A 55 25.56 7.37 12.40
N ASN A 56 26.17 8.17 13.29
CA ASN A 56 26.06 9.62 13.26
C ASN A 56 27.39 10.28 12.84
N SER A 57 27.48 10.62 11.55
CA SER A 57 28.71 11.09 10.91
C SER A 57 29.27 12.39 11.51
N GLY A 58 28.40 13.28 11.99
CA GLY A 58 28.77 14.60 12.52
C GLY A 58 29.20 14.59 13.98
N SER A 59 28.71 13.63 14.79
CA SER A 59 29.07 13.49 16.21
C SER A 59 30.12 12.41 16.49
N ASN A 60 30.47 11.56 15.52
CA ASN A 60 31.40 10.44 15.67
C ASN A 60 30.94 9.44 16.76
N ASP A 61 29.65 9.12 16.73
CA ASP A 61 29.03 8.16 17.63
C ASP A 61 27.96 7.34 16.91
N VAL A 62 27.45 6.34 17.61
CA VAL A 62 26.16 5.71 17.32
C VAL A 62 25.12 6.13 18.36
N SER A 63 23.85 6.25 17.93
CA SER A 63 22.71 6.40 18.83
C SER A 63 21.94 5.08 18.88
N VAL A 64 21.69 4.55 20.07
CA VAL A 64 20.83 3.38 20.32
C VAL A 64 19.55 3.85 20.99
N LEU A 65 18.40 3.53 20.40
CA LEU A 65 17.06 3.90 20.87
C LEU A 65 16.27 2.63 21.14
N LEU A 66 15.87 2.41 22.40
CA LEU A 66 15.11 1.22 22.79
C LEU A 66 13.63 1.35 22.42
N GLY A 67 13.09 0.32 21.78
CA GLY A 67 11.70 0.25 21.37
C GLY A 67 10.79 -0.18 22.52
N TYR A 68 9.59 0.40 22.58
CA TYR A 68 8.53 -0.06 23.47
C TYR A 68 7.53 -1.00 22.77
N GLY A 69 7.83 -1.44 21.55
CA GLY A 69 7.01 -2.39 20.79
C GLY A 69 5.73 -1.81 20.18
N ASN A 70 5.48 -0.52 20.38
CA ASN A 70 4.32 0.21 19.87
C ASN A 70 4.73 1.34 18.90
N GLY A 71 5.91 1.21 18.27
CA GLY A 71 6.49 2.24 17.42
C GLY A 71 7.00 3.49 18.16
N THR A 72 7.06 3.45 19.49
CA THR A 72 7.69 4.50 20.29
C THR A 72 9.01 4.07 20.92
N PHE A 73 9.90 5.04 21.13
CA PHE A 73 11.27 4.79 21.55
C PHE A 73 11.67 5.58 22.80
N ALA A 74 12.57 5.00 23.59
CA ALA A 74 13.27 5.69 24.67
C ALA A 74 14.23 6.77 24.12
N ASN A 75 14.73 7.60 25.03
CA ASN A 75 15.80 8.55 24.68
C ASN A 75 17.04 7.80 24.22
N GLN A 76 17.73 8.36 23.23
CA GLN A 76 18.99 7.81 22.73
C GLN A 76 20.05 7.61 23.82
N MET A 77 20.78 6.51 23.70
CA MET A 77 22.07 6.30 24.35
C MET A 77 23.16 6.39 23.27
N THR A 78 24.24 7.12 23.56
CA THR A 78 25.31 7.37 22.59
C THR A 78 26.58 6.64 22.95
N TYR A 79 27.22 6.01 21.95
CA TYR A 79 28.50 5.33 22.11
C TYR A 79 29.50 5.84 21.07
N SER A 80 30.68 6.26 21.53
CA SER A 80 31.71 6.81 20.64
C SER A 80 32.26 5.78 19.67
N THR A 81 32.51 6.21 18.44
CA THR A 81 33.11 5.40 17.36
C THR A 81 34.43 6.03 16.89
N GLY A 82 34.94 5.57 15.74
CA GLY A 82 35.91 6.31 14.96
C GLY A 82 35.30 7.55 14.29
N SER A 83 36.08 8.20 13.43
CA SER A 83 35.71 9.48 12.82
C SER A 83 34.87 9.31 11.55
N GLU A 84 33.78 10.09 11.45
CA GLU A 84 32.84 10.14 10.33
C GLU A 84 32.22 8.76 10.01
N PRO A 85 31.49 8.13 10.97
CA PRO A 85 30.84 6.85 10.72
C PRO A 85 29.82 6.95 9.58
N ARG A 86 29.86 5.99 8.64
CA ARG A 86 29.04 6.00 7.40
C ARG A 86 28.04 4.86 7.29
N SER A 87 28.35 3.70 7.88
CA SER A 87 27.52 2.49 7.75
C SER A 87 27.55 1.74 9.07
N VAL A 88 26.41 1.19 9.47
CA VAL A 88 26.23 0.35 10.66
C VAL A 88 25.59 -0.97 10.27
N ALA A 89 26.07 -2.06 10.85
CA ALA A 89 25.45 -3.39 10.77
C ALA A 89 25.44 -4.04 12.15
N VAL A 90 24.60 -5.05 12.33
CA VAL A 90 24.40 -5.74 13.61
C VAL A 90 24.42 -7.25 13.41
N ALA A 91 25.05 -7.96 14.35
CA ALA A 91 25.13 -9.42 14.39
C ALA A 91 25.61 -9.85 15.78
N ASP A 92 25.46 -11.12 16.13
CA ASP A 92 26.12 -11.71 17.30
C ASP A 92 27.54 -12.16 16.90
N PHE A 93 28.57 -11.40 17.26
CA PHE A 93 29.97 -11.70 16.88
C PHE A 93 30.69 -12.59 17.90
N ASN A 94 30.08 -12.81 19.07
CA ASN A 94 30.69 -13.55 20.18
C ASN A 94 29.87 -14.78 20.63
N ASN A 95 28.84 -15.12 19.87
CA ASN A 95 27.94 -16.26 20.06
C ASN A 95 27.28 -16.29 21.45
N ASP A 96 27.00 -15.13 22.02
CA ASP A 96 26.34 -15.02 23.33
C ASP A 96 24.83 -14.76 23.24
N SER A 97 24.28 -14.81 22.02
CA SER A 97 22.87 -14.56 21.69
C SER A 97 22.42 -13.12 21.97
N ARG A 98 23.34 -12.16 21.95
CA ARG A 98 23.06 -10.74 22.04
C ARG A 98 23.61 -10.05 20.81
N LEU A 99 22.90 -9.02 20.34
CA LEU A 99 23.34 -8.28 19.17
C LEU A 99 24.48 -7.33 19.53
N ASP A 100 25.54 -7.41 18.74
CA ASP A 100 26.67 -6.49 18.70
C ASP A 100 26.53 -5.52 17.52
N ILE A 101 27.35 -4.47 17.52
CA ILE A 101 27.33 -3.43 16.48
C ILE A 101 28.71 -3.32 15.82
N VAL A 102 28.74 -3.28 14.48
CA VAL A 102 29.92 -2.89 13.70
C VAL A 102 29.66 -1.61 12.90
N ILE A 103 30.65 -0.72 12.87
CA ILE A 103 30.56 0.59 12.21
C ILE A 103 31.75 0.82 11.30
N ALA A 104 31.50 1.26 10.05
CA ALA A 104 32.53 1.77 9.14
C ALA A 104 32.83 3.26 9.39
N ASN A 105 34.06 3.60 9.75
CA ASN A 105 34.46 4.98 10.04
C ASN A 105 35.29 5.59 8.91
N TYR A 106 34.63 6.37 8.06
CA TYR A 106 35.19 6.85 6.79
C TYR A 106 36.47 7.67 6.96
N LYS A 107 36.54 8.53 7.98
CA LYS A 107 37.67 9.46 8.12
C LYS A 107 38.84 8.87 8.89
N SER A 108 38.60 7.96 9.84
CA SER A 108 39.66 7.29 10.61
C SER A 108 40.24 6.06 9.91
N ASN A 109 39.63 5.57 8.82
CA ASN A 109 40.07 4.39 8.07
C ASN A 109 40.11 3.11 8.94
N ASP A 110 39.07 2.95 9.75
CA ASP A 110 38.89 1.80 10.62
C ASP A 110 37.42 1.42 10.73
N ILE A 111 37.17 0.29 11.38
CA ILE A 111 35.85 -0.04 11.92
C ILE A 111 35.86 -0.01 13.44
N SER A 112 34.70 0.26 14.02
CA SER A 112 34.44 0.10 15.46
C SER A 112 33.52 -1.10 15.67
N VAL A 113 33.90 -2.01 16.56
CA VAL A 113 33.06 -3.12 17.03
C VAL A 113 32.68 -2.88 18.49
N LEU A 114 31.38 -2.91 18.79
CA LEU A 114 30.82 -2.70 20.13
C LEU A 114 30.06 -3.95 20.54
N LEU A 115 30.58 -4.69 21.52
CA LEU A 115 29.95 -5.91 22.03
C LEU A 115 28.79 -5.57 22.96
N GLY A 116 27.61 -6.15 22.72
CA GLY A 116 26.39 -5.93 23.47
C GLY A 116 26.35 -6.70 24.78
N TYR A 117 25.89 -6.06 25.84
CA TYR A 117 25.61 -6.75 27.11
C TYR A 117 24.16 -7.27 27.21
N GLY A 118 23.31 -7.01 26.20
CA GLY A 118 21.92 -7.50 26.16
C GLY A 118 21.02 -6.80 27.17
N ASN A 119 21.42 -5.60 27.58
CA ASN A 119 20.68 -4.74 28.50
C ASN A 119 20.78 -3.28 28.03
N SER A 120 20.85 -3.08 26.71
CA SER A 120 21.07 -1.80 26.02
C SER A 120 22.42 -1.11 26.23
N SER A 121 23.33 -1.72 27.00
CA SER A 121 24.70 -1.23 27.18
C SER A 121 25.70 -2.03 26.36
N PHE A 122 26.75 -1.34 25.91
CA PHE A 122 27.80 -1.90 25.07
C PHE A 122 29.17 -1.74 25.72
N ALA A 123 30.08 -2.66 25.41
CA ALA A 123 31.49 -2.53 25.72
C ALA A 123 32.08 -1.29 25.01
N GLY A 124 33.24 -0.83 25.48
CA GLY A 124 34.01 0.17 24.76
C GLY A 124 34.41 -0.34 23.37
N GLN A 125 34.47 0.56 22.38
CA GLN A 125 34.79 0.19 21.02
C GLN A 125 36.12 -0.57 20.91
N ILE A 126 36.11 -1.64 20.13
CA ILE A 126 37.30 -2.33 19.66
C ILE A 126 37.53 -1.87 18.22
N THR A 127 38.73 -1.37 17.93
CA THR A 127 39.05 -0.78 16.62
C THR A 127 39.89 -1.74 15.79
N TYR A 128 39.47 -1.93 14.54
CA TYR A 128 40.25 -2.68 13.55
C TYR A 128 40.56 -1.76 12.37
N SER A 129 41.84 -1.64 12.01
CA SER A 129 42.23 -0.89 10.82
C SER A 129 41.72 -1.59 9.56
N THR A 130 41.29 -0.79 8.59
CA THR A 130 40.79 -1.27 7.30
C THR A 130 41.66 -0.73 6.15
N GLY A 131 41.12 -0.69 4.94
CA GLY A 131 41.61 0.22 3.91
C GLY A 131 41.19 1.67 4.18
N SER A 132 41.62 2.57 3.29
CA SER A 132 41.23 3.97 3.34
C SER A 132 39.79 4.21 2.84
N GLU A 133 39.11 5.14 3.52
CA GLU A 133 37.73 5.55 3.25
C GLU A 133 36.73 4.38 3.24
N PRO A 134 36.57 3.65 4.36
CA PRO A 134 35.55 2.61 4.48
C PRO A 134 34.16 3.25 4.37
N ARG A 135 33.33 2.74 3.45
CA ARG A 135 32.01 3.31 3.12
C ARG A 135 30.84 2.47 3.61
N PHE A 136 30.99 1.16 3.54
CA PHE A 136 29.90 0.21 3.80
C PHE A 136 30.45 -1.00 4.55
N VAL A 137 29.65 -1.51 5.50
CA VAL A 137 29.90 -2.77 6.20
C VAL A 137 28.74 -3.73 5.96
N ALA A 138 29.07 -4.99 5.70
CA ALA A 138 28.13 -6.10 5.66
C ALA A 138 28.63 -7.22 6.57
N VAL A 139 27.72 -8.09 7.00
CA VAL A 139 28.01 -9.21 7.90
C VAL A 139 27.43 -10.49 7.32
N ALA A 140 28.23 -11.55 7.29
CA ALA A 140 27.83 -12.88 6.82
C ALA A 140 28.82 -13.92 7.31
N ASP A 141 28.40 -15.17 7.42
CA ASP A 141 29.31 -16.32 7.56
C ASP A 141 29.88 -16.67 6.18
N LEU A 142 31.09 -16.18 5.86
CA LEU A 142 31.69 -16.35 4.53
C LEU A 142 32.38 -17.69 4.37
N ASN A 143 32.86 -18.30 5.45
CA ASN A 143 33.63 -19.53 5.42
C ASN A 143 32.83 -20.77 5.89
N ASN A 144 31.55 -20.58 6.20
CA ASN A 144 30.61 -21.59 6.67
C ASN A 144 31.08 -22.25 7.98
N ASP A 145 31.66 -21.45 8.87
CA ASP A 145 32.13 -21.88 10.19
C ASP A 145 31.19 -21.49 11.33
N THR A 146 30.00 -21.00 10.98
CA THR A 146 28.92 -20.52 11.86
C THR A 146 29.22 -19.24 12.62
N GLN A 147 30.36 -18.60 12.38
CA GLN A 147 30.72 -17.32 12.99
C GLN A 147 30.49 -16.19 11.99
N MET A 148 30.01 -15.05 12.48
CA MET A 148 29.75 -13.90 11.63
C MET A 148 31.06 -13.18 11.30
N ASP A 149 31.33 -13.04 10.00
CA ASP A 149 32.46 -12.28 9.47
C ASP A 149 32.05 -10.86 9.12
N ILE A 150 33.03 -9.96 9.04
CA ILE A 150 32.82 -8.57 8.63
C ILE A 150 33.42 -8.35 7.24
N ILE A 151 32.60 -7.81 6.35
CA ILE A 151 32.99 -7.33 5.02
C ILE A 151 32.98 -5.80 5.03
N VAL A 152 34.09 -5.18 4.62
CA VAL A 152 34.25 -3.73 4.58
C VAL A 152 34.60 -3.27 3.17
N VAL A 153 33.82 -2.35 2.62
CA VAL A 153 34.12 -1.73 1.32
C VAL A 153 34.95 -0.47 1.52
N ASN A 154 36.18 -0.44 0.99
CA ASN A 154 37.11 0.69 1.14
C ASN A 154 37.25 1.47 -0.17
N SER A 155 36.55 2.60 -0.29
CA SER A 155 36.51 3.34 -1.55
C SER A 155 37.83 4.02 -1.90
N GLY A 156 38.61 4.41 -0.89
CA GLY A 156 39.87 5.12 -1.07
C GLY A 156 41.04 4.19 -1.42
N SER A 157 40.98 2.94 -0.94
CA SER A 157 41.99 1.92 -1.22
C SER A 157 41.63 1.00 -2.38
N ASN A 158 40.43 1.14 -2.97
CA ASN A 158 39.93 0.31 -4.06
C ASN A 158 40.01 -1.18 -3.72
N ASN A 159 39.48 -1.56 -2.56
CA ASN A 159 39.46 -2.96 -2.13
C ASN A 159 38.25 -3.26 -1.24
N VAL A 160 37.98 -4.55 -1.09
CA VAL A 160 37.16 -5.11 -0.01
C VAL A 160 38.09 -5.68 1.03
N GLY A 161 37.84 -5.35 2.29
CA GLY A 161 38.47 -5.97 3.45
C GLY A 161 37.55 -7.02 4.06
N VAL A 162 38.11 -8.16 4.45
CA VAL A 162 37.41 -9.21 5.19
C VAL A 162 38.13 -9.48 6.50
N LEU A 163 37.36 -9.52 7.57
CA LEU A 163 37.78 -9.84 8.93
C LEU A 163 36.99 -11.08 9.37
N LEU A 164 37.67 -12.24 9.42
CA LEU A 164 37.03 -13.48 9.84
C LEU A 164 36.77 -13.48 11.34
N GLY A 165 35.56 -13.84 11.74
CA GLY A 165 35.14 -13.90 13.13
C GLY A 165 35.71 -15.14 13.85
N TYR A 166 36.14 -14.98 15.10
CA TYR A 166 36.50 -16.11 15.96
C TYR A 166 35.37 -16.55 16.90
N GLY A 167 34.17 -15.97 16.74
CA GLY A 167 33.01 -16.30 17.57
C GLY A 167 33.16 -15.93 19.05
N ASN A 168 34.11 -15.06 19.38
CA ASN A 168 34.35 -14.55 20.74
C ASN A 168 34.37 -13.01 20.80
N GLY A 169 33.90 -12.36 19.73
CA GLY A 169 33.91 -10.91 19.57
C GLY A 169 35.24 -10.33 19.06
N SER A 170 36.22 -11.17 18.75
CA SER A 170 37.45 -10.77 18.07
C SER A 170 37.55 -11.35 16.67
N PHE A 171 38.35 -10.70 15.83
CA PHE A 171 38.50 -11.01 14.42
C PHE A 171 39.95 -11.26 14.04
N ALA A 172 40.13 -12.03 12.97
CA ALA A 172 41.43 -12.24 12.33
C ALA A 172 42.00 -10.93 11.76
N ASP A 173 43.28 -10.97 11.37
CA ASP A 173 43.90 -9.87 10.64
C ASP A 173 43.15 -9.60 9.32
N LEU A 174 43.01 -8.32 8.98
CA LEU A 174 42.34 -7.88 7.76
C LEU A 174 42.98 -8.52 6.52
N THR A 175 42.17 -9.23 5.76
CA THR A 175 42.54 -9.70 4.42
C THR A 175 41.88 -8.81 3.38
N THR A 176 42.66 -8.27 2.44
CA THR A 176 42.14 -7.34 1.44
C THR A 176 42.16 -7.93 0.03
N TYR A 177 41.09 -7.68 -0.71
CA TYR A 177 40.91 -8.11 -2.08
C TYR A 177 40.72 -6.88 -2.95
N SER A 178 41.66 -6.67 -3.88
CA SER A 178 41.60 -5.53 -4.80
C SER A 178 40.30 -5.56 -5.59
N THR A 179 39.65 -4.41 -5.67
CA THR A 179 38.58 -4.13 -6.61
C THR A 179 39.08 -3.12 -7.63
N ASP A 180 38.22 -2.76 -8.55
CA ASP A 180 38.46 -1.57 -9.34
C ASP A 180 38.07 -0.29 -8.57
N SER A 181 38.12 0.85 -9.27
CA SER A 181 38.12 2.18 -8.67
C SER A 181 36.81 2.51 -7.96
N GLY A 182 36.90 2.94 -6.70
CA GLY A 182 35.79 3.48 -5.92
C GLY A 182 34.64 2.51 -5.65
N PRO A 183 34.87 1.35 -5.02
CA PRO A 183 33.80 0.45 -4.61
C PRO A 183 32.85 1.17 -3.64
N LEU A 184 31.54 0.96 -3.81
CA LEU A 184 30.51 1.72 -3.09
C LEU A 184 29.43 0.86 -2.42
N SER A 185 28.92 -0.16 -3.12
CA SER A 185 27.86 -1.06 -2.64
C SER A 185 28.33 -2.51 -2.73
N VAL A 186 27.89 -3.35 -1.79
CA VAL A 186 28.25 -4.76 -1.67
C VAL A 186 27.01 -5.59 -1.36
N ALA A 187 26.93 -6.78 -1.95
CA ALA A 187 26.02 -7.83 -1.52
C ALA A 187 26.76 -9.16 -1.43
N VAL A 188 26.13 -10.09 -0.72
CA VAL A 188 26.68 -11.40 -0.40
C VAL A 188 25.67 -12.46 -0.84
N GLY A 189 26.12 -13.50 -1.53
CA GLY A 189 25.25 -14.53 -2.11
C GLY A 189 26.06 -15.68 -2.69
N ASP A 190 25.47 -16.86 -2.82
CA ASP A 190 26.11 -18.01 -3.48
C ASP A 190 25.90 -17.92 -5.01
N PHE A 191 26.86 -17.38 -5.76
CA PHE A 191 26.73 -17.19 -7.21
C PHE A 191 27.18 -18.42 -8.01
N ASN A 192 27.73 -19.42 -7.33
CA ASN A 192 28.34 -20.59 -7.96
C ASN A 192 27.70 -21.92 -7.51
N ASN A 193 26.69 -21.85 -6.64
CA ASN A 193 25.93 -22.95 -6.06
C ASN A 193 26.79 -23.98 -5.31
N ASP A 194 27.86 -23.53 -4.64
CA ASP A 194 28.72 -24.38 -3.82
C ASP A 194 28.40 -24.35 -2.31
N ASN A 195 27.34 -23.63 -1.92
CA ASN A 195 26.89 -23.34 -0.56
C ASN A 195 27.89 -22.52 0.26
N ARG A 196 28.71 -21.70 -0.39
CA ARG A 196 29.53 -20.69 0.26
C ARG A 196 29.13 -19.33 -0.26
N MET A 197 29.22 -18.36 0.65
CA MET A 197 28.82 -17.00 0.34
C MET A 197 29.94 -16.30 -0.41
N ASP A 198 29.64 -15.86 -1.63
CA ASP A 198 30.51 -15.03 -2.45
C ASP A 198 30.16 -13.54 -2.24
N ILE A 199 31.04 -12.64 -2.70
CA ILE A 199 30.87 -11.19 -2.56
C ILE A 199 30.75 -10.54 -3.94
N VAL A 200 29.74 -9.69 -4.14
CA VAL A 200 29.59 -8.84 -5.32
C VAL A 200 29.72 -7.37 -4.93
N VAL A 201 30.44 -6.58 -5.72
CA VAL A 201 30.70 -5.15 -5.46
C VAL A 201 30.46 -4.31 -6.69
N ALA A 202 29.73 -3.20 -6.53
CA ALA A 202 29.61 -2.15 -7.53
C ALA A 202 30.75 -1.13 -7.39
N ASN A 203 31.52 -0.92 -8.46
CA ASN A 203 32.61 0.05 -8.49
C ASN A 203 32.19 1.31 -9.24
N LEU A 204 32.10 2.43 -8.51
CA LEU A 204 31.67 3.72 -9.04
C LEU A 204 32.66 4.24 -10.09
N GLY A 205 33.96 4.26 -9.78
CA GLY A 205 34.98 4.94 -10.58
C GLY A 205 35.42 4.18 -11.84
N SER A 206 35.23 2.86 -11.89
CA SER A 206 35.59 2.00 -13.03
C SER A 206 34.38 1.47 -13.79
N SER A 207 33.17 1.69 -13.26
CA SER A 207 31.92 1.31 -13.93
C SER A 207 31.81 -0.18 -14.22
N ASN A 208 32.27 -1.01 -13.28
CA ASN A 208 32.28 -2.46 -13.38
C ASN A 208 31.88 -3.12 -12.07
N VAL A 209 31.47 -4.39 -12.14
CA VAL A 209 31.14 -5.18 -10.96
C VAL A 209 32.31 -6.14 -10.69
N GLY A 210 32.79 -6.14 -9.46
CA GLY A 210 33.77 -7.11 -8.98
C GLY A 210 33.05 -8.24 -8.26
N ILE A 211 33.38 -9.49 -8.59
CA ILE A 211 32.83 -10.69 -7.93
C ILE A 211 34.00 -11.47 -7.33
N MET A 212 33.97 -11.67 -6.02
CA MET A 212 34.96 -12.43 -5.27
C MET A 212 34.31 -13.74 -4.83
N LEU A 213 34.79 -14.84 -5.39
CA LEU A 213 34.25 -16.16 -5.06
C LEU A 213 34.91 -16.73 -3.82
N GLN A 214 34.17 -17.45 -3.01
CA GLN A 214 34.74 -18.24 -1.94
C GLN A 214 35.21 -19.61 -2.46
N GLU A 215 36.47 -19.70 -2.88
CA GLU A 215 37.02 -20.94 -3.43
C GLU A 215 37.30 -22.01 -2.36
N ASN A 216 37.66 -21.60 -1.12
CA ASN A 216 38.00 -22.49 0.01
C ASN A 216 37.67 -21.82 1.37
N ILE A 217 37.68 -22.60 2.46
CA ILE A 217 37.34 -22.18 3.85
C ILE A 217 38.21 -21.02 4.38
N VAL A 218 39.38 -20.75 3.78
CA VAL A 218 40.40 -19.87 4.40
C VAL A 218 40.55 -18.54 3.66
N VAL A 219 40.25 -18.46 2.36
CA VAL A 219 40.60 -17.29 1.53
C VAL A 219 39.61 -17.17 0.36
N LEU A 220 39.00 -15.98 0.18
CA LEU A 220 38.30 -15.65 -1.05
C LEU A 220 39.28 -15.69 -2.24
N GLY A 221 38.82 -16.17 -3.39
CA GLY A 221 39.55 -16.06 -4.65
C GLY A 221 39.79 -14.59 -5.03
N ASN A 222 40.72 -14.35 -5.96
CA ASN A 222 40.88 -13.00 -6.52
C ASN A 222 39.57 -12.55 -7.18
N ALA A 223 39.25 -11.26 -7.06
CA ALA A 223 38.09 -10.69 -7.73
C ALA A 223 38.14 -10.95 -9.24
N MET A 224 37.09 -11.58 -9.77
CA MET A 224 36.81 -11.57 -11.20
C MET A 224 36.07 -10.28 -11.52
N GLY A 225 36.72 -9.42 -12.31
CA GLY A 225 36.11 -8.17 -12.79
C GLY A 225 35.24 -8.43 -14.02
N PHE A 226 33.98 -8.04 -13.97
CA PHE A 226 33.07 -8.03 -15.11
C PHE A 226 32.88 -6.59 -15.59
N THR A 227 33.54 -6.25 -16.70
CA THR A 227 33.47 -4.92 -17.31
C THR A 227 32.20 -4.78 -18.17
N PHE A 228 31.49 -3.67 -18.00
CA PHE A 228 30.26 -3.37 -18.74
C PHE A 228 30.52 -2.45 -19.92
N ASP A 229 29.82 -2.70 -21.04
CA ASP A 229 29.88 -1.84 -22.23
C ASP A 229 28.97 -0.58 -22.12
N SER A 230 28.11 -0.50 -21.10
CA SER A 230 26.93 0.39 -21.13
C SER A 230 26.56 1.11 -19.82
N GLY A 231 27.30 0.89 -18.73
CA GLY A 231 27.10 1.55 -17.43
C GLY A 231 28.24 2.50 -17.11
N SER A 232 27.94 3.64 -16.48
CA SER A 232 28.95 4.47 -15.81
C SER A 232 28.48 4.86 -14.41
N ASP A 233 29.42 5.04 -13.47
CA ASP A 233 29.14 5.41 -12.08
C ASP A 233 28.14 4.45 -11.39
N LEU A 234 28.51 3.19 -11.18
CA LEU A 234 27.60 2.23 -10.50
C LEU A 234 27.34 2.67 -9.05
N ARG A 235 26.06 2.79 -8.67
CA ARG A 235 25.68 3.31 -7.33
C ARG A 235 25.23 2.25 -6.36
N ASP A 236 24.40 1.33 -6.83
CA ASP A 236 23.71 0.37 -6.00
C ASP A 236 23.47 -0.92 -6.79
N LEU A 237 23.30 -2.02 -6.05
CA LEU A 237 23.03 -3.34 -6.61
C LEU A 237 22.02 -4.10 -5.77
N ALA A 238 21.30 -5.02 -6.41
CA ALA A 238 20.45 -6.00 -5.76
C ALA A 238 20.74 -7.38 -6.33
N VAL A 239 20.59 -8.41 -5.51
CA VAL A 239 20.86 -9.81 -5.87
C VAL A 239 19.61 -10.63 -5.63
N HIS A 240 19.11 -11.28 -6.69
CA HIS A 240 17.91 -12.13 -6.64
C HIS A 240 17.84 -12.99 -7.91
N ASP A 241 17.12 -14.10 -7.88
CA ASP A 241 16.75 -14.82 -9.11
C ASP A 241 15.63 -14.05 -9.83
N VAL A 242 15.96 -13.28 -10.85
CA VAL A 242 14.99 -12.41 -11.53
C VAL A 242 14.45 -13.03 -12.82
N ASN A 243 14.86 -14.26 -13.13
CA ASN A 243 14.44 -15.00 -14.31
C ASN A 243 13.86 -16.40 -13.98
N ASN A 244 13.63 -16.69 -12.70
CA ASN A 244 13.10 -17.95 -12.17
C ASN A 244 13.89 -19.20 -12.59
N ASP A 245 15.22 -19.10 -12.69
CA ASP A 245 16.09 -20.23 -13.03
C ASP A 245 16.80 -20.87 -11.82
N ASN A 246 16.47 -20.41 -10.61
CA ASN A 246 17.04 -20.74 -9.30
C ASN A 246 18.53 -20.43 -9.17
N ARG A 247 19.00 -19.37 -9.85
CA ARG A 247 20.37 -18.87 -9.72
C ARG A 247 20.34 -17.38 -9.48
N LEU A 248 21.28 -16.91 -8.68
CA LEU A 248 21.34 -15.49 -8.33
C LEU A 248 21.77 -14.66 -9.53
N ASP A 249 20.93 -13.67 -9.86
CA ASP A 249 21.21 -12.63 -10.82
C ASP A 249 21.61 -11.34 -10.11
N ILE A 250 22.19 -10.40 -10.85
CA ILE A 250 22.63 -9.10 -10.31
C ILE A 250 21.94 -7.98 -11.08
N VAL A 251 21.23 -7.10 -10.36
CA VAL A 251 20.61 -5.88 -10.88
C VAL A 251 21.43 -4.67 -10.42
N ILE A 252 21.78 -3.76 -11.34
CA ILE A 252 22.66 -2.62 -11.06
C ILE A 252 22.04 -1.29 -11.51
N ALA A 253 22.14 -0.28 -10.65
CA ALA A 253 21.85 1.11 -10.97
C ALA A 253 23.06 1.82 -11.61
N ASN A 254 22.94 2.22 -12.88
CA ASN A 254 24.00 2.93 -13.60
C ASN A 254 23.78 4.46 -13.53
N TYR A 255 24.28 5.13 -12.49
CA TYR A 255 23.98 6.54 -12.22
C TYR A 255 24.45 7.51 -13.30
N GLY A 256 25.57 7.19 -13.95
CA GLY A 256 26.12 7.99 -15.04
C GLY A 256 25.37 7.81 -16.37
N SER A 257 24.44 6.85 -16.44
CA SER A 257 23.56 6.61 -17.59
C SER A 257 22.08 6.76 -17.21
N LYS A 258 21.18 6.44 -18.14
CA LYS A 258 19.72 6.39 -17.92
C LYS A 258 19.22 4.95 -17.95
N THR A 259 20.03 4.01 -17.44
CA THR A 259 19.77 2.57 -17.55
C THR A 259 19.98 1.85 -16.24
N ILE A 260 19.30 0.73 -16.06
CA ILE A 260 19.75 -0.35 -15.17
C ILE A 260 20.34 -1.48 -16.00
N SER A 261 21.12 -2.33 -15.36
CA SER A 261 21.70 -3.53 -15.97
C SER A 261 21.32 -4.76 -15.17
N VAL A 262 21.06 -5.86 -15.89
CA VAL A 262 20.82 -7.18 -15.30
C VAL A 262 21.87 -8.14 -15.84
N LEU A 263 22.54 -8.86 -14.94
CA LEU A 263 23.45 -9.96 -15.25
C LEU A 263 22.82 -11.25 -14.79
N PHE A 264 22.52 -12.15 -15.73
CA PHE A 264 21.96 -13.45 -15.39
C PHE A 264 23.06 -14.42 -14.96
N GLY A 265 22.92 -15.00 -13.77
CA GLY A 265 23.86 -15.97 -13.21
C GLY A 265 23.74 -17.32 -13.91
N ASN A 266 24.87 -17.91 -14.31
CA ASN A 266 24.86 -19.29 -14.82
C ASN A 266 24.99 -20.32 -13.70
N GLY A 267 25.18 -19.91 -12.43
CA GLY A 267 25.30 -20.79 -11.27
C GLY A 267 26.63 -21.56 -11.23
N ASN A 268 27.65 -21.03 -11.91
CA ASN A 268 28.99 -21.59 -11.99
C ASN A 268 30.04 -20.45 -12.05
N SER A 269 29.73 -19.34 -11.39
CA SER A 269 30.55 -18.12 -11.36
C SER A 269 30.69 -17.40 -12.70
N THR A 270 29.98 -17.83 -13.73
CA THR A 270 29.88 -17.10 -15.00
C THR A 270 28.51 -16.45 -15.13
N PHE A 271 28.43 -15.41 -15.95
CA PHE A 271 27.21 -14.67 -16.20
C PHE A 271 26.90 -14.68 -17.70
N ALA A 272 25.62 -14.66 -18.04
CA ALA A 272 25.18 -14.40 -19.40
C ALA A 272 25.55 -12.96 -19.83
N ASN A 273 25.34 -12.66 -21.11
CA ASN A 273 25.52 -11.30 -21.60
C ASN A 273 24.62 -10.32 -20.84
N GLN A 274 25.18 -9.20 -20.43
CA GLN A 274 24.48 -8.09 -19.80
C GLN A 274 23.26 -7.67 -20.63
N VAL A 275 22.11 -7.54 -19.98
CA VAL A 275 20.94 -6.88 -20.58
C VAL A 275 20.74 -5.53 -19.93
N THR A 276 20.46 -4.52 -20.74
CA THR A 276 20.20 -3.15 -20.26
C THR A 276 18.76 -2.76 -20.49
N TYR A 277 18.22 -2.06 -19.50
CA TYR A 277 16.87 -1.51 -19.57
C TYR A 277 16.92 -0.01 -19.32
N SER A 278 16.23 0.75 -20.16
CA SER A 278 16.08 2.19 -19.95
C SER A 278 15.25 2.46 -18.71
N THR A 279 15.62 3.50 -17.97
CA THR A 279 14.89 4.01 -16.80
C THR A 279 14.96 5.55 -16.80
N GLY A 280 14.73 6.18 -15.65
CA GLY A 280 14.92 7.62 -15.46
C GLY A 280 16.39 8.06 -15.45
N SER A 281 16.60 9.36 -15.23
CA SER A 281 17.92 9.98 -15.20
C SER A 281 18.57 9.82 -13.83
N ARG A 282 19.85 9.41 -13.83
CA ARG A 282 20.65 9.13 -12.63
C ARG A 282 19.97 8.13 -11.68
N PRO A 283 19.76 6.87 -12.11
CA PRO A 283 19.30 5.82 -11.20
C PRO A 283 20.32 5.65 -10.06
N ASN A 284 19.87 5.76 -8.82
CA ASN A 284 20.73 5.83 -7.64
C ASN A 284 20.59 4.62 -6.72
N SER A 285 19.40 4.03 -6.64
CA SER A 285 19.14 2.83 -5.84
C SER A 285 18.17 1.89 -6.57
N VAL A 286 18.34 0.59 -6.35
CA VAL A 286 17.48 -0.47 -6.89
C VAL A 286 16.98 -1.37 -5.77
N ALA A 287 15.75 -1.84 -5.89
CA ALA A 287 15.19 -2.88 -5.06
C ALA A 287 14.40 -3.86 -5.93
N VAL A 288 14.30 -5.11 -5.48
CA VAL A 288 13.65 -6.19 -6.23
C VAL A 288 12.71 -6.95 -5.33
N ASP A 289 11.49 -7.18 -5.81
CA ASP A 289 10.43 -7.93 -5.15
C ASP A 289 9.27 -8.13 -6.16
N ASP A 290 8.24 -8.88 -5.81
CA ASP A 290 7.02 -9.00 -6.62
C ASP A 290 6.06 -7.83 -6.34
N PHE A 291 6.17 -6.72 -7.07
CA PHE A 291 5.38 -5.51 -6.80
C PHE A 291 3.97 -5.56 -7.38
N ASN A 292 3.69 -6.47 -8.31
CA ASN A 292 2.39 -6.56 -8.97
C ASN A 292 1.60 -7.84 -8.58
N ASN A 293 2.16 -8.68 -7.72
CA ASN A 293 1.62 -9.95 -7.23
C ASN A 293 1.40 -10.97 -8.37
N ASP A 294 2.27 -10.99 -9.38
CA ASP A 294 2.24 -11.95 -10.49
C ASP A 294 3.19 -13.15 -10.31
N THR A 295 3.83 -13.24 -9.14
CA THR A 295 4.83 -14.23 -8.72
C THR A 295 6.20 -14.10 -9.39
N TYR A 296 6.39 -13.10 -10.25
CA TYR A 296 7.68 -12.81 -10.86
C TYR A 296 8.32 -11.59 -10.21
N VAL A 297 9.65 -11.63 -10.13
CA VAL A 297 10.41 -10.54 -9.53
C VAL A 297 10.40 -9.33 -10.45
N ASP A 298 10.02 -8.20 -9.88
CA ASP A 298 10.06 -6.88 -10.49
C ASP A 298 11.26 -6.07 -9.98
N ILE A 299 11.55 -4.94 -10.64
CA ILE A 299 12.65 -4.05 -10.26
C ILE A 299 12.13 -2.63 -10.04
N ALA A 300 12.30 -2.10 -8.84
CA ALA A 300 12.09 -0.71 -8.50
C ALA A 300 13.40 0.08 -8.61
N VAL A 301 13.34 1.29 -9.17
CA VAL A 301 14.52 2.13 -9.45
C VAL A 301 14.29 3.56 -8.99
N ALA A 302 15.06 4.05 -8.01
CA ALA A 302 15.07 5.44 -7.60
C ALA A 302 15.88 6.29 -8.59
N ASN A 303 15.21 7.15 -9.36
CA ASN A 303 15.86 8.03 -10.33
C ASN A 303 16.05 9.43 -9.75
N TYR A 304 17.29 9.74 -9.36
CA TYR A 304 17.65 10.94 -8.61
C TYR A 304 17.30 12.23 -9.36
N ASP A 305 17.74 12.38 -10.62
CA ASP A 305 17.53 13.61 -11.40
C ASP A 305 16.10 13.70 -11.97
N SER A 306 15.54 12.55 -12.37
CA SER A 306 14.13 12.48 -12.80
C SER A 306 13.15 12.76 -11.65
N LYS A 307 13.61 12.63 -10.40
CA LYS A 307 12.81 12.75 -9.19
C LYS A 307 11.59 11.82 -9.20
N ASN A 308 11.78 10.56 -9.56
CA ASN A 308 10.71 9.57 -9.57
C ASN A 308 11.25 8.18 -9.23
N VAL A 309 10.35 7.23 -8.96
CA VAL A 309 10.69 5.81 -8.91
C VAL A 309 10.14 5.14 -10.16
N GLY A 310 10.98 4.44 -10.93
CA GLY A 310 10.55 3.64 -12.07
C GLY A 310 10.35 2.18 -11.65
N ILE A 311 9.28 1.54 -12.11
CA ILE A 311 9.06 0.10 -11.91
C ILE A 311 9.19 -0.62 -13.25
N LEU A 312 10.03 -1.65 -13.28
CA LEU A 312 10.23 -2.56 -14.39
C LEU A 312 9.62 -3.91 -14.02
N LEU A 313 8.52 -4.27 -14.67
CA LEU A 313 7.83 -5.51 -14.39
C LEU A 313 8.53 -6.70 -15.02
N GLY A 314 8.80 -7.71 -14.21
CA GLY A 314 9.31 -9.01 -14.63
C GLY A 314 8.23 -9.83 -15.31
N ASN A 315 8.66 -10.89 -16.00
CA ASN A 315 7.76 -11.88 -16.60
C ASN A 315 8.27 -13.30 -16.40
N GLY A 316 9.17 -13.49 -15.43
CA GLY A 316 9.77 -14.77 -15.08
C GLY A 316 10.72 -15.36 -16.11
N ASN A 317 11.14 -14.63 -17.15
CA ASN A 317 12.16 -15.10 -18.10
C ASN A 317 13.34 -14.14 -18.25
N GLY A 318 13.52 -13.24 -17.27
CA GLY A 318 14.57 -12.23 -17.31
C GLY A 318 14.30 -11.13 -18.34
N LYS A 319 13.06 -10.92 -18.77
CA LYS A 319 12.69 -9.75 -19.57
C LYS A 319 11.80 -8.84 -18.77
N PHE A 320 12.16 -7.56 -18.79
CA PHE A 320 11.44 -6.55 -18.04
C PHE A 320 10.75 -5.56 -18.97
N THR A 321 9.54 -5.17 -18.60
CA THR A 321 8.79 -4.09 -19.27
C THR A 321 8.77 -2.88 -18.34
N LEU A 322 9.31 -1.75 -18.81
CA LEU A 322 9.21 -0.50 -18.05
C LEU A 322 7.74 -0.06 -18.02
N GLN A 323 7.11 -0.14 -16.86
CA GLN A 323 5.68 0.03 -16.75
C GLN A 323 5.29 1.49 -16.52
N THR A 324 5.95 2.23 -15.60
CA THR A 324 5.69 3.67 -15.35
C THR A 324 6.67 4.26 -14.32
N SER A 325 6.81 5.58 -14.32
CA SER A 325 7.38 6.36 -13.21
C SER A 325 6.30 6.65 -12.17
N VAL A 326 6.36 5.99 -11.01
CA VAL A 326 5.44 6.21 -9.89
C VAL A 326 5.79 7.52 -9.19
N GLY A 327 4.75 8.33 -8.90
CA GLY A 327 4.88 9.65 -8.30
C GLY A 327 5.35 10.71 -9.31
N THR A 328 4.41 11.45 -9.92
CA THR A 328 4.70 12.56 -10.83
C THR A 328 5.60 13.60 -10.16
N ARG A 329 6.93 13.44 -10.33
CA ARG A 329 8.04 14.27 -9.85
C ARG A 329 7.97 14.61 -8.35
N PHE A 330 8.63 13.79 -7.52
CA PHE A 330 8.87 14.09 -6.10
C PHE A 330 9.47 15.50 -5.90
N PRO A 331 9.17 16.16 -4.76
CA PRO A 331 9.75 17.48 -4.45
C PRO A 331 11.27 17.40 -4.30
N PHE A 332 11.75 16.32 -3.67
CA PHE A 332 13.16 16.02 -3.45
C PHE A 332 13.60 14.79 -4.25
N ALA A 333 14.91 14.65 -4.47
CA ALA A 333 15.45 13.55 -5.29
C ALA A 333 15.42 12.24 -4.49
N PRO A 334 14.80 11.16 -5.01
CA PRO A 334 14.84 9.85 -4.36
C PRO A 334 16.29 9.34 -4.39
N PHE A 335 16.72 8.80 -3.26
CA PHE A 335 18.11 8.42 -3.02
C PHE A 335 18.26 6.93 -2.66
N LEU A 336 17.37 6.40 -1.83
CA LEU A 336 17.41 5.01 -1.36
C LEU A 336 16.02 4.37 -1.50
N LEU A 337 15.99 3.08 -1.83
CA LEU A 337 14.80 2.24 -1.76
C LEU A 337 14.93 1.17 -0.67
N ALA A 338 13.82 0.84 -0.04
CA ALA A 338 13.66 -0.38 0.76
C ALA A 338 12.29 -0.99 0.44
N VAL A 339 12.17 -2.30 0.55
CA VAL A 339 10.96 -3.04 0.18
C VAL A 339 10.56 -4.01 1.29
N GLY A 340 9.25 -4.23 1.42
CA GLY A 340 8.68 -5.21 2.34
C GLY A 340 7.18 -5.03 2.49
N ASP A 341 6.51 -6.07 2.99
CA ASP A 341 5.06 -6.05 3.23
C ASP A 341 4.73 -5.20 4.47
N LEU A 342 4.43 -3.92 4.23
CA LEU A 342 4.20 -2.94 5.29
C LEU A 342 2.76 -3.00 5.80
N ASN A 343 1.83 -3.41 4.96
CA ASN A 343 0.40 -3.49 5.26
C ASN A 343 -0.07 -4.91 5.66
N ASN A 344 0.81 -5.91 5.58
CA ASN A 344 0.53 -7.32 5.87
C ASN A 344 -0.57 -7.92 4.97
N ASP A 345 -0.64 -7.49 3.71
CA ASP A 345 -1.56 -8.02 2.69
C ASP A 345 -0.91 -9.09 1.80
N GLY A 346 0.37 -9.40 2.04
CA GLY A 346 1.16 -10.33 1.26
C GLY A 346 1.91 -9.71 0.09
N ARG A 347 1.86 -8.38 -0.09
CA ARG A 347 2.55 -7.66 -1.17
C ARG A 347 3.58 -6.69 -0.61
N PRO A 348 4.73 -6.52 -1.28
CA PRO A 348 5.75 -5.58 -0.88
C PRO A 348 5.39 -4.14 -1.27
N GLU A 349 5.43 -3.24 -0.28
CA GLU A 349 5.47 -1.80 -0.51
C GLU A 349 6.91 -1.32 -0.77
N ILE A 350 7.04 -0.18 -1.47
CA ILE A 350 8.34 0.47 -1.71
C ILE A 350 8.45 1.71 -0.83
N LEU A 351 9.40 1.69 0.10
CA LEU A 351 9.82 2.85 0.87
C LEU A 351 10.88 3.65 0.09
N VAL A 352 10.69 4.96 0.02
CA VAL A 352 11.55 5.89 -0.73
C VAL A 352 12.14 6.94 0.19
N GLY A 353 13.45 6.86 0.43
CA GLY A 353 14.23 7.91 1.07
C GLY A 353 14.63 9.00 0.08
N GLN A 354 14.58 10.27 0.47
CA GLN A 354 14.85 11.40 -0.42
C GLN A 354 15.94 12.34 0.11
N ASN A 355 16.85 12.77 -0.77
CA ASN A 355 17.88 13.75 -0.42
C ASN A 355 17.27 15.15 -0.24
N GLY A 356 17.32 15.65 1.00
CA GLY A 356 16.84 16.98 1.37
C GLY A 356 15.41 17.01 1.93
N SER A 357 14.78 15.86 2.11
CA SER A 357 13.52 15.68 2.81
C SER A 357 13.74 15.11 4.21
N ASN A 358 12.83 15.39 5.14
CA ASN A 358 12.71 14.68 6.42
C ASN A 358 11.50 13.72 6.43
N VAL A 359 10.93 13.47 5.26
CA VAL A 359 9.75 12.65 5.03
C VAL A 359 10.16 11.56 4.05
N ALA A 360 9.95 10.30 4.42
CA ALA A 360 10.00 9.19 3.47
C ALA A 360 8.63 9.01 2.83
N HIS A 361 8.64 8.59 1.56
CA HIS A 361 7.41 8.26 0.84
C HIS A 361 7.25 6.76 0.77
N ILE A 362 6.01 6.31 0.82
CA ILE A 362 5.68 4.90 0.64
C ILE A 362 4.82 4.81 -0.60
N LEU A 363 5.27 3.97 -1.53
CA LEU A 363 4.56 3.67 -2.75
C LEU A 363 3.91 2.31 -2.54
N VAL A 364 2.59 2.34 -2.40
CA VAL A 364 1.76 1.14 -2.41
C VAL A 364 1.54 0.76 -3.87
N ALA A 365 2.05 -0.42 -4.24
CA ALA A 365 1.76 -1.00 -5.53
C ALA A 365 0.39 -1.68 -5.43
N TYR A 366 -0.64 -1.00 -5.93
CA TYR A 366 -1.96 -1.61 -6.07
C TYR A 366 -1.95 -2.67 -7.17
N ASP A 367 -2.90 -3.60 -7.06
CA ASP A 367 -3.23 -4.79 -7.85
C ASP A 367 -3.41 -4.63 -9.37
N ILE A 368 -2.60 -3.78 -9.98
CA ILE A 368 -2.71 -3.40 -11.37
C ILE A 368 -1.32 -3.20 -11.95
N GLY A 369 -0.83 -4.28 -12.57
CA GLY A 369 0.23 -4.30 -13.57
C GLY A 369 0.01 -3.40 -14.80
N SER A 370 -0.79 -2.32 -14.71
CA SER A 370 -0.86 -1.16 -15.62
C SER A 370 -1.98 -0.20 -15.17
N LEU A 371 -1.70 1.11 -14.98
CA LEU A 371 -2.71 2.18 -15.18
C LEU A 371 -2.51 2.86 -16.55
N THR A 372 -2.30 2.04 -17.58
CA THR A 372 -2.28 2.47 -18.97
C THR A 372 -3.07 1.50 -19.84
N ASP A 373 -4.39 1.64 -19.77
CA ASP A 373 -5.30 1.91 -20.88
C ASP A 373 -6.69 2.08 -20.24
N GLN A 374 -7.40 3.17 -20.52
CA GLN A 374 -8.80 3.29 -20.11
C GLN A 374 -9.57 2.16 -20.83
N ILE A 375 -9.83 1.05 -20.13
CA ILE A 375 -10.70 0.01 -20.67
C ILE A 375 -12.11 0.57 -20.66
N THR A 376 -12.60 0.93 -21.85
CA THR A 376 -13.94 1.45 -22.03
C THR A 376 -14.88 0.31 -22.32
N TYR A 377 -15.81 0.05 -21.40
CA TYR A 377 -16.90 -0.88 -21.64
C TYR A 377 -18.07 -0.13 -22.27
N SER A 378 -18.65 -0.72 -23.31
CA SER A 378 -19.90 -0.19 -23.84
C SER A 378 -21.00 -0.42 -22.81
N THR A 379 -21.72 0.64 -22.44
CA THR A 379 -22.96 0.59 -21.66
C THR A 379 -24.15 0.94 -22.55
N GLY A 380 -25.34 1.08 -21.98
CA GLY A 380 -26.47 1.71 -22.66
C GLY A 380 -26.38 3.25 -22.70
N SER A 381 -27.46 3.88 -23.16
CA SER A 381 -27.50 5.34 -23.36
C SER A 381 -27.69 6.11 -22.05
N TYR A 382 -26.77 7.04 -21.78
CA TYR A 382 -26.77 7.94 -20.62
C TYR A 382 -26.76 7.19 -19.27
N PRO A 383 -25.68 6.47 -18.95
CA PRO A 383 -25.56 5.77 -17.67
C PRO A 383 -25.51 6.79 -16.52
N ILE A 384 -26.29 6.55 -15.46
CA ILE A 384 -26.44 7.52 -14.35
C ILE A 384 -26.22 6.90 -12.95
N PHE A 385 -26.32 5.58 -12.82
CA PHE A 385 -26.17 4.88 -11.55
C PHE A 385 -25.47 3.55 -11.75
N VAL A 386 -24.69 3.13 -10.75
CA VAL A 386 -23.99 1.85 -10.70
C VAL A 386 -24.24 1.16 -9.37
N ALA A 387 -24.50 -0.14 -9.40
CA ALA A 387 -24.46 -1.02 -8.24
C ALA A 387 -23.53 -2.21 -8.52
N VAL A 388 -23.08 -2.86 -7.45
CA VAL A 388 -22.14 -4.00 -7.51
C VAL A 388 -22.70 -5.17 -6.71
N GLY A 389 -22.41 -6.39 -7.16
CA GLY A 389 -22.82 -7.64 -6.51
C GLY A 389 -22.19 -8.83 -7.24
N ASP A 390 -22.15 -10.00 -6.62
CA ASP A 390 -21.78 -11.25 -7.29
C ASP A 390 -23.05 -11.87 -7.91
N PHE A 391 -23.29 -11.69 -9.21
CA PHE A 391 -24.52 -12.16 -9.86
C PHE A 391 -24.39 -13.58 -10.43
N ASN A 392 -23.18 -14.16 -10.41
CA ASN A 392 -22.89 -15.49 -10.94
C ASN A 392 -22.27 -16.47 -9.92
N ASN A 393 -22.23 -16.09 -8.64
CA ASN A 393 -21.73 -16.86 -7.52
C ASN A 393 -20.28 -17.33 -7.71
N ASP A 394 -19.46 -16.52 -8.39
CA ASP A 394 -18.05 -16.83 -8.63
C ASP A 394 -17.08 -16.09 -7.70
N THR A 395 -17.61 -15.39 -6.70
CA THR A 395 -16.92 -14.58 -5.68
C THR A 395 -16.24 -13.31 -6.20
N GLN A 396 -16.35 -13.02 -7.50
CA GLN A 396 -15.87 -11.77 -8.08
C GLN A 396 -17.04 -10.79 -8.18
N MET A 397 -16.76 -9.51 -7.93
CA MET A 397 -17.79 -8.49 -7.99
C MET A 397 -18.11 -8.15 -9.46
N ASP A 398 -19.38 -8.28 -9.82
CA ASP A 398 -19.94 -7.82 -11.06
C ASP A 398 -20.49 -6.38 -10.93
N MET A 399 -20.88 -5.80 -12.06
CA MET A 399 -21.44 -4.45 -12.13
C MET A 399 -22.81 -4.44 -12.81
N ILE A 400 -23.73 -3.65 -12.28
CA ILE A 400 -24.98 -3.31 -12.96
C ILE A 400 -25.15 -1.79 -13.08
N ILE A 401 -25.54 -1.33 -14.26
CA ILE A 401 -25.59 0.09 -14.63
C ILE A 401 -26.96 0.47 -15.14
N ALA A 402 -27.59 1.50 -14.56
CA ALA A 402 -28.85 2.05 -15.06
C ALA A 402 -28.62 3.00 -16.24
N ASN A 403 -29.24 2.70 -17.38
CA ASN A 403 -29.12 3.47 -18.62
C ASN A 403 -30.35 4.36 -18.81
N TYR A 404 -30.29 5.59 -18.28
CA TYR A 404 -31.42 6.51 -18.17
C TYR A 404 -32.18 6.71 -19.49
N ARG A 405 -31.47 6.93 -20.60
CA ARG A 405 -32.13 7.11 -21.93
C ARG A 405 -32.35 5.81 -22.68
N GLY A 406 -31.72 4.73 -22.23
CA GLY A 406 -31.84 3.40 -22.82
C GLY A 406 -33.10 2.66 -22.37
N ASN A 407 -33.68 3.01 -21.22
CA ASN A 407 -34.73 2.24 -20.54
C ASN A 407 -34.29 0.78 -20.30
N THR A 408 -33.02 0.63 -19.93
CA THR A 408 -32.38 -0.66 -19.69
C THR A 408 -31.41 -0.57 -18.52
N VAL A 409 -31.03 -1.74 -17.99
CA VAL A 409 -29.80 -1.92 -17.22
C VAL A 409 -28.78 -2.72 -18.03
N SER A 410 -27.51 -2.40 -17.86
CA SER A 410 -26.37 -3.17 -18.38
C SER A 410 -25.75 -3.96 -17.24
N VAL A 411 -25.52 -5.26 -17.44
CA VAL A 411 -24.84 -6.17 -16.49
C VAL A 411 -23.49 -6.55 -17.07
N LEU A 412 -22.42 -6.34 -16.33
CA LEU A 412 -21.05 -6.62 -16.72
C LEU A 412 -20.44 -7.57 -15.69
N ARG A 413 -20.10 -8.79 -16.12
CA ARG A 413 -19.50 -9.79 -15.22
C ARG A 413 -18.02 -9.50 -14.97
N GLY A 414 -17.59 -9.52 -13.73
CA GLY A 414 -16.22 -9.25 -13.31
C GLY A 414 -15.32 -10.47 -13.54
N TYR A 415 -14.07 -10.21 -13.91
CA TYR A 415 -13.00 -11.21 -13.93
C TYR A 415 -12.06 -11.10 -12.72
N GLY A 416 -12.44 -10.35 -11.68
CA GLY A 416 -11.68 -10.22 -10.43
C GLY A 416 -10.39 -9.38 -10.53
N ASN A 417 -9.90 -9.14 -11.73
CA ASN A 417 -8.68 -8.37 -12.04
C ASN A 417 -8.96 -6.92 -12.48
N GLY A 418 -10.13 -6.38 -12.13
CA GLY A 418 -10.59 -5.05 -12.56
C GLY A 418 -11.09 -4.96 -14.01
N SER A 419 -11.13 -6.08 -14.75
CA SER A 419 -11.76 -6.15 -16.07
C SER A 419 -13.11 -6.86 -16.07
N PHE A 420 -13.94 -6.60 -17.09
CA PHE A 420 -15.30 -7.11 -17.20
C PHE A 420 -15.56 -7.78 -18.55
N ALA A 421 -16.52 -8.72 -18.58
CA ALA A 421 -17.09 -9.25 -19.80
C ALA A 421 -17.93 -8.20 -20.56
N ASP A 422 -18.27 -8.50 -21.81
CA ASP A 422 -19.22 -7.68 -22.58
C ASP A 422 -20.56 -7.57 -21.86
N GLN A 423 -21.20 -6.40 -21.97
CA GLN A 423 -22.48 -6.15 -21.31
C GLN A 423 -23.59 -7.09 -21.80
N ALA A 424 -24.34 -7.64 -20.86
CA ALA A 424 -25.71 -8.10 -21.09
C ALA A 424 -26.68 -6.95 -20.82
N THR A 425 -27.78 -6.86 -21.56
CA THR A 425 -28.75 -5.75 -21.42
C THR A 425 -30.14 -6.28 -21.12
N TYR A 426 -30.81 -5.70 -20.12
CA TYR A 426 -32.16 -6.06 -19.69
C TYR A 426 -33.07 -4.83 -19.71
N SER A 427 -34.31 -5.00 -20.15
CA SER A 427 -35.29 -3.91 -20.20
C SER A 427 -35.78 -3.51 -18.82
N THR A 428 -35.97 -2.20 -18.61
CA THR A 428 -36.58 -1.63 -17.40
C THR A 428 -37.82 -0.80 -17.76
N GLY A 429 -38.38 -0.09 -16.78
CA GLY A 429 -39.29 1.03 -17.03
C GLY A 429 -38.57 2.23 -17.65
N SER A 430 -39.30 3.33 -17.82
CA SER A 430 -38.78 4.53 -18.47
C SER A 430 -37.96 5.38 -17.50
N TYR A 431 -36.77 5.78 -17.93
CA TYR A 431 -35.81 6.60 -17.16
C TYR A 431 -35.39 5.94 -15.84
N PRO A 432 -34.65 4.81 -15.90
CA PRO A 432 -34.10 4.18 -14.71
C PRO A 432 -33.03 5.09 -14.07
N VAL A 433 -33.12 5.31 -12.76
CA VAL A 433 -32.28 6.30 -12.02
C VAL A 433 -31.54 5.73 -10.81
N SER A 434 -31.98 4.61 -10.25
CA SER A 434 -31.37 4.01 -9.06
C SER A 434 -31.57 2.50 -9.06
N VAL A 435 -30.59 1.77 -8.54
CA VAL A 435 -30.57 0.30 -8.51
C VAL A 435 -30.22 -0.18 -7.10
N ALA A 436 -30.93 -1.19 -6.60
CA ALA A 436 -30.54 -1.95 -5.42
C ALA A 436 -30.50 -3.46 -5.74
N VAL A 437 -29.67 -4.20 -5.00
CA VAL A 437 -29.37 -5.61 -5.24
C VAL A 437 -29.61 -6.39 -3.94
N GLY A 438 -30.30 -7.52 -4.02
CA GLY A 438 -30.56 -8.41 -2.90
C GLY A 438 -31.33 -9.65 -3.33
N ASP A 439 -31.42 -10.66 -2.47
CA ASP A 439 -32.18 -11.89 -2.74
C ASP A 439 -33.67 -11.70 -2.38
N PHE A 440 -34.52 -11.45 -3.38
CA PHE A 440 -35.96 -11.19 -3.16
C PHE A 440 -36.81 -12.47 -3.14
N ASN A 441 -36.23 -13.62 -3.50
CA ASN A 441 -36.94 -14.89 -3.63
C ASN A 441 -36.41 -16.01 -2.72
N ASN A 442 -35.41 -15.70 -1.89
CA ASN A 442 -34.72 -16.59 -0.94
C ASN A 442 -34.06 -17.80 -1.60
N ASP A 443 -33.53 -17.65 -2.82
CA ASP A 443 -32.83 -18.71 -3.54
C ASP A 443 -31.28 -18.58 -3.48
N ASN A 444 -30.78 -17.65 -2.67
CA ASN A 444 -29.39 -17.24 -2.49
C ASN A 444 -28.72 -16.73 -3.77
N GLN A 445 -29.49 -16.22 -4.73
CA GLN A 445 -28.96 -15.53 -5.90
C GLN A 445 -29.35 -14.05 -5.82
N MET A 446 -28.44 -13.20 -6.28
CA MET A 446 -28.67 -11.75 -6.27
C MET A 446 -29.71 -11.37 -7.32
N ASP A 447 -30.82 -10.79 -6.87
CA ASP A 447 -31.82 -10.14 -7.71
C ASP A 447 -31.59 -8.62 -7.76
N VAL A 448 -32.33 -7.94 -8.64
CA VAL A 448 -32.16 -6.51 -8.90
C VAL A 448 -33.50 -5.79 -8.85
N VAL A 449 -33.55 -4.64 -8.18
CA VAL A 449 -34.65 -3.68 -8.29
C VAL A 449 -34.15 -2.35 -8.85
N VAL A 450 -34.93 -1.75 -9.76
CA VAL A 450 -34.61 -0.49 -10.43
C VAL A 450 -35.75 0.50 -10.27
N ALA A 451 -35.48 1.70 -9.77
CA ALA A 451 -36.44 2.81 -9.77
C ALA A 451 -36.50 3.48 -11.15
N ASN A 452 -37.71 3.62 -11.71
CA ASN A 452 -37.93 4.22 -13.03
C ASN A 452 -38.73 5.52 -12.88
N GLU A 453 -38.01 6.64 -12.95
CA GLU A 453 -38.53 7.98 -12.69
C GLU A 453 -39.76 8.27 -13.56
N LYS A 454 -39.67 8.06 -14.87
CA LYS A 454 -40.71 8.53 -15.79
C LYS A 454 -41.95 7.65 -15.83
N SER A 455 -41.80 6.35 -15.59
CA SER A 455 -42.92 5.41 -15.58
C SER A 455 -43.60 5.29 -14.22
N ASN A 456 -43.10 5.95 -13.17
CA ASN A 456 -43.66 5.93 -11.82
C ASN A 456 -43.82 4.49 -11.29
N ASN A 457 -42.78 3.68 -11.50
CA ASN A 457 -42.74 2.29 -11.08
C ASN A 457 -41.31 1.85 -10.77
N ILE A 458 -41.18 0.68 -10.16
CA ILE A 458 -39.94 -0.08 -10.12
C ILE A 458 -39.97 -1.25 -11.10
N SER A 459 -38.80 -1.70 -11.53
CA SER A 459 -38.59 -2.96 -12.25
C SER A 459 -37.83 -3.93 -11.34
N VAL A 460 -38.35 -5.14 -11.15
CA VAL A 460 -37.70 -6.24 -10.43
C VAL A 460 -37.24 -7.27 -11.44
N LEU A 461 -35.96 -7.64 -11.41
CA LEU A 461 -35.33 -8.63 -12.27
C LEU A 461 -34.77 -9.74 -11.38
N ILE A 462 -35.29 -10.96 -11.54
CA ILE A 462 -34.88 -12.12 -10.75
C ILE A 462 -33.63 -12.74 -11.36
N GLY A 463 -32.59 -12.95 -10.55
CA GLY A 463 -31.33 -13.55 -10.93
C GLY A 463 -31.46 -15.05 -11.21
N HIS A 464 -30.58 -15.56 -12.05
CA HIS A 464 -30.42 -17.00 -12.32
C HIS A 464 -29.10 -17.55 -11.78
N GLY A 465 -28.35 -16.75 -11.01
CA GLY A 465 -27.12 -17.18 -10.32
C GLY A 465 -25.96 -17.51 -11.25
N ASN A 466 -26.06 -17.11 -12.52
CA ASN A 466 -25.05 -17.31 -13.56
C ASN A 466 -24.72 -15.99 -14.30
N GLY A 467 -25.10 -14.85 -13.70
CA GLY A 467 -24.97 -13.50 -14.27
C GLY A 467 -26.04 -13.14 -15.28
N THR A 468 -27.12 -13.93 -15.38
CA THR A 468 -28.30 -13.61 -16.19
C THR A 468 -29.55 -13.40 -15.33
N PHE A 469 -30.52 -12.64 -15.87
CA PHE A 469 -31.76 -12.28 -15.19
C PHE A 469 -33.00 -12.63 -16.02
N ALA A 470 -34.11 -12.86 -15.33
CA ALA A 470 -35.44 -12.94 -15.91
C ALA A 470 -35.91 -11.59 -16.46
N ASP A 471 -36.95 -11.62 -17.29
CA ASP A 471 -37.64 -10.41 -17.73
C ASP A 471 -38.22 -9.62 -16.54
N GLN A 472 -38.19 -8.30 -16.65
CA GLN A 472 -38.68 -7.43 -15.58
C GLN A 472 -40.15 -7.68 -15.21
N THR A 473 -40.42 -7.66 -13.90
CA THR A 473 -41.77 -7.46 -13.36
C THR A 473 -41.86 -6.04 -12.80
N THR A 474 -42.96 -5.33 -13.02
CA THR A 474 -43.09 -3.92 -12.58
C THR A 474 -44.13 -3.73 -11.51
N TYR A 475 -43.85 -2.81 -10.58
CA TYR A 475 -44.74 -2.45 -9.48
C TYR A 475 -44.86 -0.92 -9.38
N SER A 476 -46.08 -0.41 -9.25
CA SER A 476 -46.32 1.04 -9.18
C SER A 476 -45.76 1.66 -7.90
N THR A 477 -45.19 2.85 -8.04
CA THR A 477 -44.70 3.70 -6.93
C THR A 477 -45.48 5.03 -6.89
N GLY A 478 -45.04 5.97 -6.05
CA GLY A 478 -45.39 7.38 -6.16
C GLY A 478 -44.79 8.00 -7.43
N PHE A 479 -44.98 9.31 -7.60
CA PHE A 479 -44.58 10.02 -8.81
C PHE A 479 -43.09 10.42 -8.77
N ASP A 480 -42.42 10.24 -9.90
CA ASP A 480 -41.00 10.54 -10.13
C ASP A 480 -40.08 9.93 -9.05
N PRO A 481 -40.05 8.58 -8.90
CA PRO A 481 -39.15 7.90 -7.96
C PRO A 481 -37.68 8.14 -8.34
N GLY A 482 -36.92 8.74 -7.41
CA GLY A 482 -35.52 9.14 -7.62
C GLY A 482 -34.48 8.17 -7.05
N SER A 483 -34.87 7.34 -6.08
CA SER A 483 -33.98 6.44 -5.36
C SER A 483 -34.75 5.23 -4.81
N VAL A 484 -34.07 4.08 -4.72
CA VAL A 484 -34.59 2.85 -4.13
C VAL A 484 -33.63 2.31 -3.06
N ALA A 485 -34.17 1.80 -1.97
CA ALA A 485 -33.45 1.04 -0.95
C ALA A 485 -34.26 -0.22 -0.59
N ILE A 486 -33.60 -1.18 0.07
CA ILE A 486 -34.19 -2.47 0.45
C ILE A 486 -33.89 -2.79 1.92
N GLY A 487 -34.75 -3.59 2.54
CA GLY A 487 -34.61 -4.02 3.93
C GLY A 487 -35.82 -4.81 4.40
N ASP A 488 -35.72 -5.50 5.53
CA ASP A 488 -36.87 -6.18 6.16
C ASP A 488 -37.61 -5.19 7.07
N PHE A 489 -38.72 -4.60 6.59
CA PHE A 489 -39.47 -3.56 7.32
C PHE A 489 -40.55 -4.14 8.24
N ASN A 490 -40.80 -5.45 8.16
CA ASN A 490 -41.86 -6.13 8.92
C ASN A 490 -41.35 -7.34 9.74
N ASN A 491 -40.03 -7.50 9.85
CA ASN A 491 -39.33 -8.55 10.58
C ASN A 491 -39.76 -9.98 10.18
N ASP A 492 -40.09 -10.17 8.90
CA ASP A 492 -40.49 -11.48 8.37
C ASP A 492 -39.36 -12.22 7.63
N THR A 493 -38.14 -11.68 7.67
CA THR A 493 -36.90 -12.15 7.06
C THR A 493 -36.88 -12.10 5.54
N ARG A 494 -37.81 -11.39 4.91
CA ARG A 494 -37.86 -11.19 3.46
C ARG A 494 -37.54 -9.73 3.16
N LEU A 495 -36.81 -9.52 2.06
CA LEU A 495 -36.48 -8.17 1.63
C LEU A 495 -37.71 -7.46 1.08
N ASP A 496 -37.99 -6.29 1.64
CA ASP A 496 -38.95 -5.31 1.18
C ASP A 496 -38.25 -4.18 0.41
N ILE A 497 -39.03 -3.31 -0.23
CA ILE A 497 -38.53 -2.21 -1.05
C ILE A 497 -39.11 -0.89 -0.58
N VAL A 498 -38.28 0.16 -0.53
CA VAL A 498 -38.70 1.54 -0.36
C VAL A 498 -38.18 2.44 -1.49
N THR A 499 -39.02 3.34 -2.02
CA THR A 499 -38.60 4.37 -2.97
C THR A 499 -38.86 5.78 -2.45
N ALA A 500 -37.97 6.73 -2.77
CA ALA A 500 -38.19 8.17 -2.58
C ALA A 500 -38.82 8.79 -3.83
N ASN A 501 -40.01 9.37 -3.71
CA ASN A 501 -40.81 9.87 -4.84
C ASN A 501 -40.85 11.40 -4.89
N SER A 502 -39.99 11.98 -5.72
CA SER A 502 -39.76 13.43 -5.76
C SER A 502 -40.95 14.25 -6.28
N GLY A 503 -41.84 13.61 -7.05
CA GLY A 503 -43.02 14.20 -7.66
C GLY A 503 -44.24 14.18 -6.74
N SER A 504 -44.41 13.14 -5.92
CA SER A 504 -45.50 13.02 -4.93
C SER A 504 -45.14 13.49 -3.52
N ASN A 505 -43.86 13.73 -3.22
CA ASN A 505 -43.36 14.11 -1.88
C ASN A 505 -43.69 13.06 -0.81
N ASP A 506 -43.50 11.80 -1.16
CA ASP A 506 -43.68 10.65 -0.29
C ASP A 506 -42.59 9.60 -0.55
N VAL A 507 -42.58 8.57 0.30
CA VAL A 507 -41.94 7.29 0.01
C VAL A 507 -42.99 6.23 -0.29
N SER A 508 -42.67 5.25 -1.14
CA SER A 508 -43.48 4.05 -1.37
C SER A 508 -42.81 2.86 -0.73
N VAL A 509 -43.52 2.13 0.13
CA VAL A 509 -43.06 0.86 0.74
C VAL A 509 -43.81 -0.31 0.12
N LEU A 510 -43.10 -1.30 -0.39
CA LEU A 510 -43.64 -2.51 -1.00
C LEU A 510 -43.10 -3.73 -0.24
N LEU A 511 -43.99 -4.45 0.45
CA LEU A 511 -43.61 -5.63 1.24
C LEU A 511 -43.38 -6.85 0.34
N GLY A 512 -42.30 -7.57 0.57
CA GLY A 512 -41.89 -8.76 -0.14
C GLY A 512 -42.65 -10.01 0.31
N TYR A 513 -43.03 -10.85 -0.65
CA TYR A 513 -43.56 -12.17 -0.36
C TYR A 513 -42.48 -13.25 -0.25
N GLY A 514 -41.21 -12.92 -0.58
CA GLY A 514 -40.06 -13.84 -0.48
C GLY A 514 -40.04 -14.90 -1.58
N ASN A 515 -40.71 -14.62 -2.70
CA ASN A 515 -40.72 -15.43 -3.91
C ASN A 515 -40.46 -14.56 -5.16
N GLY A 516 -39.83 -13.39 -4.97
CA GLY A 516 -39.61 -12.40 -6.01
C GLY A 516 -40.81 -11.51 -6.34
N THR A 517 -41.93 -11.65 -5.62
CA THR A 517 -43.12 -10.80 -5.78
C THR A 517 -43.40 -9.90 -4.58
N PHE A 518 -44.07 -8.77 -4.83
CA PHE A 518 -44.29 -7.72 -3.85
C PHE A 518 -45.77 -7.32 -3.73
N ALA A 519 -46.15 -6.84 -2.55
CA ALA A 519 -47.43 -6.21 -2.31
C ALA A 519 -47.56 -4.88 -3.06
N ASN A 520 -48.78 -4.36 -3.15
CA ASN A 520 -49.00 -2.99 -3.62
C ASN A 520 -48.35 -2.00 -2.66
N GLN A 521 -47.85 -0.90 -3.19
CA GLN A 521 -47.26 0.16 -2.39
C GLN A 521 -48.19 0.71 -1.31
N THR A 522 -47.60 1.02 -0.15
CA THR A 522 -48.15 1.93 0.86
C THR A 522 -47.30 3.18 0.90
N THR A 523 -47.90 4.36 0.94
CA THR A 523 -47.15 5.63 0.88
C THR A 523 -47.13 6.39 2.20
N TYR A 524 -46.02 7.06 2.47
CA TYR A 524 -45.82 7.89 3.66
C TYR A 524 -45.24 9.25 3.27
N SER A 525 -45.85 10.33 3.74
CA SER A 525 -45.43 11.69 3.38
C SER A 525 -44.04 12.05 3.94
N THR A 526 -43.25 12.72 3.11
CA THR A 526 -41.92 13.27 3.46
C THR A 526 -41.89 14.79 3.31
N GLY A 527 -40.70 15.40 3.40
CA GLY A 527 -40.44 16.75 2.94
C GLY A 527 -40.59 16.85 1.41
N SER A 528 -40.40 18.05 0.87
CA SER A 528 -40.64 18.33 -0.55
C SER A 528 -39.45 17.90 -1.41
N GLY A 529 -39.73 17.12 -2.46
CA GLY A 529 -38.74 16.63 -3.42
C GLY A 529 -37.72 15.65 -2.83
N PRO A 530 -38.15 14.55 -2.18
CA PRO A 530 -37.24 13.49 -1.74
C PRO A 530 -36.49 12.91 -2.95
N GLY A 531 -35.18 13.09 -2.99
CA GLY A 531 -34.33 12.64 -4.10
C GLY A 531 -33.52 11.39 -3.80
N SER A 532 -33.35 11.05 -2.53
CA SER A 532 -32.56 9.92 -2.04
C SER A 532 -33.20 9.34 -0.79
N VAL A 533 -33.13 8.02 -0.64
CA VAL A 533 -33.61 7.28 0.53
C VAL A 533 -32.50 6.36 1.06
N ALA A 534 -32.41 6.25 2.38
CA ALA A 534 -31.60 5.25 3.08
C ALA A 534 -32.40 4.67 4.26
N VAL A 535 -31.94 3.53 4.78
CA VAL A 535 -32.61 2.79 5.86
C VAL A 535 -31.63 2.38 6.94
N GLY A 536 -32.09 2.31 8.19
CA GLY A 536 -31.27 1.94 9.35
C GLY A 536 -32.11 1.98 10.63
N ASP A 537 -31.60 1.41 11.73
CA ASP A 537 -32.26 1.47 13.05
C ASP A 537 -31.81 2.74 13.79
N PHE A 538 -32.55 3.84 13.65
CA PHE A 538 -32.14 5.14 14.18
C PHE A 538 -32.47 5.32 15.68
N ASN A 539 -33.21 4.38 16.26
CA ASN A 539 -33.67 4.44 17.65
C ASN A 539 -33.31 3.21 18.51
N ASN A 540 -32.48 2.30 17.96
CA ASN A 540 -32.02 1.05 18.56
C ASN A 540 -33.13 0.14 19.05
N ASP A 541 -34.26 0.11 18.36
CA ASP A 541 -35.38 -0.76 18.74
C ASP A 541 -35.40 -2.09 17.95
N GLY A 542 -34.38 -2.30 17.10
CA GLY A 542 -34.20 -3.49 16.29
C GLY A 542 -35.06 -3.49 15.02
N ARG A 543 -35.58 -2.34 14.61
CA ARG A 543 -36.47 -2.20 13.44
C ARG A 543 -35.89 -1.19 12.46
N LEU A 544 -36.06 -1.46 11.17
CA LEU A 544 -35.59 -0.53 10.14
C LEU A 544 -36.51 0.69 10.05
N ASP A 545 -35.88 1.85 10.11
CA ASP A 545 -36.45 3.17 9.88
C ASP A 545 -36.05 3.68 8.48
N ILE A 546 -36.69 4.76 8.03
CA ILE A 546 -36.44 5.40 6.73
C ILE A 546 -35.95 6.83 6.93
N VAL A 547 -34.92 7.23 6.17
CA VAL A 547 -34.51 8.63 6.00
C VAL A 547 -34.58 9.05 4.53
N THR A 548 -35.08 10.26 4.26
CA THR A 548 -35.00 10.88 2.92
C THR A 548 -34.27 12.22 2.93
N ALA A 549 -33.56 12.54 1.85
CA ALA A 549 -33.04 13.88 1.57
C ALA A 549 -33.99 14.66 0.63
N ASN A 550 -34.52 15.79 1.12
CA ASN A 550 -35.60 16.51 0.46
C ASN A 550 -35.11 17.82 -0.17
N SER A 551 -34.77 17.74 -1.46
CA SER A 551 -34.10 18.81 -2.21
C SER A 551 -34.85 20.15 -2.25
N LYS A 552 -36.19 20.14 -2.23
CA LYS A 552 -37.02 21.35 -2.35
C LYS A 552 -37.34 21.97 -0.99
N SER A 553 -37.38 21.20 0.09
CA SER A 553 -37.61 21.72 1.45
C SER A 553 -36.32 22.04 2.21
N ASN A 554 -35.15 21.58 1.75
CA ASN A 554 -33.86 21.73 2.46
C ASN A 554 -33.90 21.08 3.85
N ASP A 555 -34.42 19.86 3.91
CA ASP A 555 -34.46 19.06 5.12
C ASP A 555 -34.23 17.57 4.80
N VAL A 556 -34.04 16.78 5.86
CA VAL A 556 -34.24 15.33 5.83
C VAL A 556 -35.53 14.98 6.56
N SER A 557 -36.20 13.90 6.14
CA SER A 557 -37.34 13.31 6.84
C SER A 557 -36.95 11.96 7.44
N ILE A 558 -37.27 11.73 8.72
CA ILE A 558 -37.09 10.47 9.44
C ILE A 558 -38.46 9.86 9.73
N LEU A 559 -38.67 8.61 9.31
CA LEU A 559 -39.88 7.84 9.54
C LEU A 559 -39.51 6.57 10.31
N LEU A 560 -39.94 6.49 11.58
CA LEU A 560 -39.62 5.35 12.45
C LEU A 560 -40.52 4.15 12.13
N GLY A 561 -39.95 2.95 12.04
CA GLY A 561 -40.63 1.71 11.70
C GLY A 561 -41.32 1.05 12.90
N TYR A 562 -42.44 0.38 12.64
CA TYR A 562 -43.18 -0.38 13.66
C TYR A 562 -42.94 -1.90 13.59
N ALA A 563 -42.16 -2.39 12.63
CA ALA A 563 -41.92 -3.82 12.35
C ALA A 563 -43.17 -4.64 11.96
N ASP A 564 -44.19 -3.97 11.44
CA ASP A 564 -45.31 -4.60 10.74
C ASP A 564 -45.42 -4.09 9.29
N GLY A 565 -44.36 -3.45 8.79
CA GLY A 565 -44.33 -2.77 7.49
C GLY A 565 -44.95 -1.37 7.51
N THR A 566 -45.38 -0.88 8.68
CA THR A 566 -45.87 0.49 8.85
C THR A 566 -44.88 1.42 9.53
N PHE A 567 -45.03 2.73 9.25
CA PHE A 567 -44.11 3.77 9.70
C PHE A 567 -44.84 4.91 10.39
N ALA A 568 -44.16 5.55 11.34
CA ALA A 568 -44.59 6.77 11.98
C ALA A 568 -44.64 7.95 10.99
N ASN A 569 -45.34 9.01 11.39
CA ASN A 569 -45.26 10.27 10.66
C ASN A 569 -43.83 10.82 10.70
N GLN A 570 -43.42 11.47 9.61
CA GLN A 570 -42.09 12.06 9.51
C GLN A 570 -41.75 13.03 10.65
N THR A 571 -40.50 12.98 11.10
CA THR A 571 -39.83 14.06 11.82
C THR A 571 -38.79 14.67 10.90
N THR A 572 -38.69 16.00 10.83
CA THR A 572 -37.78 16.68 9.90
C THR A 572 -36.64 17.39 10.61
N TYR A 573 -35.47 17.40 9.98
CA TYR A 573 -34.29 18.13 10.42
C TYR A 573 -33.77 18.98 9.26
N SER A 574 -33.56 20.27 9.52
CA SER A 574 -33.09 21.20 8.48
C SER A 574 -31.67 20.85 8.03
N THR A 575 -31.43 21.02 6.73
CA THR A 575 -30.11 20.92 6.13
C THR A 575 -29.74 22.21 5.39
N ASP A 576 -28.52 22.24 4.89
CA ASP A 576 -28.06 23.18 3.87
C ASP A 576 -28.86 23.04 2.57
N SER A 577 -28.66 23.98 1.64
CA SER A 577 -29.53 24.12 0.48
C SER A 577 -29.35 23.00 -0.56
N TYR A 578 -30.49 22.45 -0.98
CA TYR A 578 -30.63 21.44 -2.02
C TYR A 578 -29.89 20.13 -1.70
N PRO A 579 -30.31 19.41 -0.63
CA PRO A 579 -29.78 18.09 -0.32
C PRO A 579 -30.17 17.11 -1.43
N ILE A 580 -29.20 16.35 -1.97
CA ILE A 580 -29.40 15.46 -3.12
C ILE A 580 -29.17 13.98 -2.82
N SER A 581 -28.41 13.66 -1.79
CA SER A 581 -28.12 12.28 -1.40
C SER A 581 -27.96 12.18 0.12
N VAL A 582 -28.39 11.06 0.68
CA VAL A 582 -28.27 10.71 2.09
C VAL A 582 -27.54 9.37 2.25
N ALA A 583 -26.69 9.27 3.25
CA ALA A 583 -26.05 8.04 3.71
C ALA A 583 -26.14 7.95 5.23
N VAL A 584 -26.10 6.73 5.75
CA VAL A 584 -26.24 6.44 7.18
C VAL A 584 -25.13 5.51 7.65
N GLY A 585 -24.71 5.67 8.89
CA GLY A 585 -23.65 4.87 9.53
C GLY A 585 -23.20 5.52 10.83
N ASP A 586 -22.46 4.80 11.65
CA ASP A 586 -21.80 5.40 12.82
C ASP A 586 -20.52 6.11 12.35
N PHE A 587 -20.57 7.45 12.25
CA PHE A 587 -19.45 8.25 11.72
C PHE A 587 -18.54 8.79 12.83
N ASN A 588 -18.94 8.66 14.10
CA ASN A 588 -18.23 9.20 15.24
C ASN A 588 -17.75 8.13 16.24
N ASN A 589 -18.08 6.85 16.00
CA ASN A 589 -17.84 5.67 16.82
C ASN A 589 -18.56 5.66 18.18
N ASP A 590 -19.77 6.21 18.28
CA ASP A 590 -20.60 6.20 19.50
C ASP A 590 -21.66 5.08 19.51
N SER A 591 -21.62 4.19 18.52
CA SER A 591 -22.57 3.09 18.29
C SER A 591 -23.99 3.54 17.99
N GLN A 592 -24.19 4.81 17.61
CA GLN A 592 -25.45 5.33 17.09
C GLN A 592 -25.35 5.56 15.59
N ILE A 593 -26.44 5.31 14.87
CA ILE A 593 -26.48 5.65 13.46
C ILE A 593 -26.58 7.17 13.29
N ASP A 594 -25.58 7.75 12.65
CA ASP A 594 -25.53 9.13 12.19
C ASP A 594 -26.03 9.24 10.74
N ILE A 595 -26.36 10.47 10.32
CA ILE A 595 -26.79 10.78 8.95
C ILE A 595 -25.80 11.73 8.29
N VAL A 596 -25.37 11.39 7.07
CA VAL A 596 -24.61 12.30 6.18
C VAL A 596 -25.47 12.71 5.00
N VAL A 597 -25.51 14.01 4.70
CA VAL A 597 -26.26 14.59 3.58
C VAL A 597 -25.35 15.47 2.73
N VAL A 598 -25.34 15.28 1.42
CA VAL A 598 -24.61 16.16 0.50
C VAL A 598 -25.54 17.22 -0.10
N ASN A 599 -25.12 18.48 -0.01
CA ASN A 599 -25.91 19.66 -0.36
C ASN A 599 -25.32 20.34 -1.59
N TYR A 600 -26.00 20.16 -2.73
CA TYR A 600 -25.48 20.54 -4.03
C TYR A 600 -25.26 22.05 -4.17
N LEU A 601 -26.23 22.88 -3.76
CA LEU A 601 -26.14 24.34 -3.96
C LEU A 601 -25.22 25.03 -2.94
N LYS A 602 -24.85 24.34 -1.86
CA LYS A 602 -23.93 24.85 -0.83
C LYS A 602 -22.52 24.32 -0.95
N ASN A 603 -22.29 23.27 -1.75
CA ASN A 603 -21.00 22.55 -1.81
C ASN A 603 -20.58 22.10 -0.40
N THR A 604 -21.51 21.51 0.35
CA THR A 604 -21.26 21.02 1.71
C THR A 604 -21.72 19.57 1.86
N ALA A 605 -20.99 18.82 2.69
CA ALA A 605 -21.46 17.58 3.30
C ALA A 605 -21.87 17.90 4.73
N GLY A 606 -23.12 17.64 5.08
CA GLY A 606 -23.67 17.77 6.41
C GLY A 606 -23.65 16.47 7.18
N VAL A 607 -23.33 16.54 8.47
CA VAL A 607 -23.48 15.42 9.40
C VAL A 607 -24.52 15.78 10.45
N LEU A 608 -25.52 14.93 10.65
CA LEU A 608 -26.47 15.01 11.75
C LEU A 608 -26.20 13.82 12.66
N LEU A 609 -25.74 14.07 13.89
CA LEU A 609 -25.37 13.03 14.83
C LEU A 609 -26.60 12.39 15.46
N GLY A 610 -26.64 11.06 15.50
CA GLY A 610 -27.73 10.29 16.07
C GLY A 610 -27.65 10.24 17.60
N TYR A 611 -28.80 10.38 18.27
CA TYR A 611 -28.89 10.19 19.73
C TYR A 611 -29.41 8.81 20.15
N GLY A 612 -29.63 7.91 19.19
CA GLY A 612 -30.06 6.54 19.46
C GLY A 612 -31.49 6.38 19.94
N ASN A 613 -32.32 7.40 19.78
CA ASN A 613 -33.73 7.41 20.15
C ASN A 613 -34.63 7.92 19.00
N GLY A 614 -34.11 7.93 17.77
CA GLY A 614 -34.77 8.49 16.59
C GLY A 614 -34.66 10.01 16.47
N SER A 615 -33.91 10.67 17.37
CA SER A 615 -33.59 12.10 17.25
C SER A 615 -32.14 12.36 16.87
N PHE A 616 -31.93 13.50 16.20
CA PHE A 616 -30.64 13.87 15.62
C PHE A 616 -30.24 15.29 16.03
N SER A 617 -28.94 15.57 15.98
CA SER A 617 -28.41 16.92 16.15
C SER A 617 -28.82 17.84 14.99
N ASP A 618 -28.65 19.14 15.19
CA ASP A 618 -28.56 20.07 14.06
C ASP A 618 -27.37 19.67 13.16
N GLN A 619 -27.48 19.98 11.88
CA GLN A 619 -26.44 19.67 10.90
C GLN A 619 -25.12 20.39 11.23
N ILE A 620 -24.03 19.64 11.20
CA ILE A 620 -22.65 20.14 11.14
C ILE A 620 -22.20 20.09 9.68
N ALA A 621 -21.98 21.24 9.05
CA ALA A 621 -21.63 21.33 7.63
C ALA A 621 -20.12 21.44 7.39
N TYR A 622 -19.62 20.62 6.48
CA TYR A 622 -18.23 20.59 6.02
C TYR A 622 -18.18 20.99 4.55
N SER A 623 -17.33 21.94 4.19
CA SER A 623 -17.14 22.35 2.79
C SER A 623 -16.50 21.22 1.99
N THR A 624 -17.07 20.89 0.83
CA THR A 624 -16.55 19.84 -0.07
C THR A 624 -15.65 20.41 -1.19
N GLY A 625 -15.30 21.70 -1.11
CA GLY A 625 -14.57 22.41 -2.15
C GLY A 625 -15.47 22.72 -3.35
N GLY A 626 -15.82 23.99 -3.56
CA GLY A 626 -16.55 24.39 -4.75
C GLY A 626 -15.63 24.38 -5.97
N ALA A 627 -16.10 23.86 -7.11
CA ALA A 627 -15.44 24.07 -8.38
C ALA A 627 -15.38 25.59 -8.67
N THR A 628 -14.20 26.20 -8.63
CA THR A 628 -13.96 27.45 -9.35
C THR A 628 -14.13 27.14 -10.82
N LYS A 629 -15.29 27.51 -11.38
CA LYS A 629 -15.52 27.50 -12.82
C LYS A 629 -14.61 28.49 -13.54
#